data_AF-A0A927T3E8-F1
#
_entry.id   AF-A0A927T3E8-F1
#
_cell.length_a   1.000
_cell.length_b   1.000
_cell.length_c   1.000
_cell.angle_alpha   90.00
_cell.angle_beta   90.00
_cell.angle_gamma   90.00
#
_symmetry.space_group_name_H-M   'P 1'
#
loop_
_entity.id
_entity.type
_entity.pdbx_description
1 polymer ?
#
loop_
_entity_poly.entity_id
_entity_poly.type
_entity_poly.pdbx_seq_one_letter_code
_entity_poly.pdbx_strand_id
1 'polypeptide(L)'
;MGFITTRVKKNRKKEKAIEEGVQALLRNELVRRYREYETKGELSILDKENIEAMFIQYENLGGNGTVKHLMEELLSLPTKVIKG
;
A
#
# COMPACT_ATOMS: atom_id res chain seq x y z
N MET A 1 -1.96 16.12 37.00
CA MET A 1 -1.30 15.67 35.75
C MET A 1 -1.70 14.26 35.25
N GLY A 2 -2.36 13.39 36.03
CA GLY A 2 -2.66 12.00 35.62
C GLY A 2 -3.69 11.83 34.49
N PHE A 3 -4.78 12.59 34.46
CA PHE A 3 -5.88 12.41 33.49
C PHE A 3 -5.49 12.70 32.03
N ILE A 4 -4.64 13.70 31.80
CA ILE A 4 -4.16 14.08 30.45
C ILE A 4 -3.32 12.94 29.86
N THR A 5 -2.47 12.31 30.68
CA THR A 5 -1.60 11.21 30.21
C THR A 5 -2.39 9.97 29.77
N THR A 6 -3.48 9.63 30.46
CA THR A 6 -4.34 8.49 30.10
C THR A 6 -5.07 8.72 28.78
N ARG A 7 -5.58 9.95 28.54
CA ARG A 7 -6.27 10.30 27.30
C ARG A 7 -5.31 10.28 26.09
N VAL A 8 -4.09 10.82 26.25
CA VAL A 8 -3.05 10.75 25.22
C VAL A 8 -2.67 9.30 24.90
N LYS A 9 -2.49 8.44 25.91
CA LYS A 9 -2.20 7.01 25.70
C LYS A 9 -3.34 6.27 24.98
N LYS A 10 -4.60 6.57 25.30
CA LYS A 10 -5.77 5.98 24.62
C LYS A 10 -5.86 6.42 23.15
N ASN A 11 -5.59 7.70 22.87
CA ASN A 11 -5.57 8.21 21.50
C ASN A 11 -4.48 7.55 20.66
N ARG A 12 -3.26 7.40 21.19
CA ARG A 12 -2.16 6.70 20.51
C ARG A 12 -2.49 5.25 20.17
N LYS A 13 -3.14 4.50 21.08
CA LYS A 13 -3.58 3.13 20.79
C LYS A 13 -4.59 3.07 19.65
N LYS A 14 -5.53 4.01 19.60
CA LYS A 14 -6.52 4.10 18.53
C LYS A 14 -5.88 4.47 17.20
N GLU A 15 -5.00 5.48 17.19
CA GLU A 15 -4.23 5.87 16.00
C GLU A 15 -3.43 4.69 15.46
N LYS A 16 -2.71 3.97 16.33
CA LYS A 16 -1.93 2.80 15.92
C LYS A 16 -2.80 1.70 15.31
N ALA A 17 -3.95 1.41 15.90
CA ALA A 17 -4.88 0.42 15.35
C ALA A 17 -5.44 0.83 13.98
N ILE A 18 -5.65 2.14 13.76
CA ILE A 18 -6.06 2.67 12.45
C ILE A 18 -4.92 2.52 11.44
N GLU A 19 -3.69 2.91 11.80
CA GLU A 19 -2.50 2.75 10.96
C GLU A 19 -2.30 1.29 10.52
N GLU A 20 -2.37 0.35 11.46
CA GLU A 20 -2.23 -1.09 11.18
C GLU A 20 -3.38 -1.62 10.31
N GLY A 21 -4.61 -1.14 10.53
CA GLY A 21 -5.76 -1.47 9.69
C GLY A 21 -5.59 -0.98 8.26
N VAL A 22 -5.16 0.27 8.07
CA VAL A 22 -4.90 0.85 6.74
C VAL A 22 -3.74 0.12 6.06
N GLN A 23 -2.67 -0.20 6.79
CA GLN A 23 -1.55 -0.98 6.28
C GLN A 23 -2.02 -2.35 5.76
N ALA A 24 -2.89 -3.05 6.51
CA ALA A 24 -3.43 -4.35 6.12
C ALA A 24 -4.30 -4.25 4.85
N LEU A 25 -5.10 -3.21 4.72
CA LEU A 25 -5.92 -2.95 3.53
C LEU A 25 -5.05 -2.64 2.30
N LEU A 26 -4.05 -1.77 2.43
CA LEU A 26 -3.10 -1.48 1.35
C LEU A 26 -2.36 -2.75 0.93
N ARG A 27 -1.88 -3.55 1.88
CA ARG A 27 -1.23 -4.83 1.59
C ARG A 27 -2.15 -5.76 0.78
N ASN A 28 -3.41 -5.89 1.19
CA ASN A 28 -4.37 -6.74 0.49
C ASN A 28 -4.57 -6.26 -0.95
N GLU A 29 -4.75 -4.96 -1.15
CA GLU A 29 -4.98 -4.38 -2.47
C GLU A 29 -3.75 -4.50 -3.38
N LEU A 30 -2.55 -4.21 -2.88
CA LEU A 30 -1.29 -4.37 -3.64
C LEU A 30 -1.09 -5.82 -4.09
N VAL A 31 -1.30 -6.80 -3.21
CA VAL A 31 -1.22 -8.23 -3.56
C VAL A 31 -2.29 -8.61 -4.59
N ARG A 32 -3.49 -8.04 -4.49
CA ARG A 32 -4.55 -8.28 -5.48
C ARG A 32 -4.15 -7.74 -6.86
N ARG A 33 -3.62 -6.52 -6.92
CA ARG A 33 -3.14 -5.90 -8.16
C ARG A 33 -1.99 -6.68 -8.77
N TYR A 34 -1.04 -7.12 -7.96
CA TYR A 34 0.02 -8.01 -8.42
C TYR A 34 -0.55 -9.21 -9.18
N ARG A 35 -1.44 -9.98 -8.56
CA ARG A 35 -2.01 -11.19 -9.18
C ARG A 35 -2.77 -10.89 -10.48
N GLU A 36 -3.48 -9.76 -10.50
CA GLU A 36 -4.22 -9.31 -11.68
C GLU A 36 -3.27 -9.01 -12.86
N TYR A 37 -2.19 -8.28 -12.61
CA TYR A 37 -1.29 -7.80 -13.65
C TYR A 37 -0.15 -8.76 -13.97
N GLU A 38 0.23 -9.65 -13.05
CA GLU A 38 1.09 -10.81 -13.30
C GLU A 38 0.50 -11.67 -14.42
N THR A 39 -0.82 -11.86 -14.43
CA THR A 39 -1.52 -12.60 -15.48
C THR A 39 -1.63 -11.80 -16.79
N LYS A 40 -1.79 -10.46 -16.71
CA LYS A 40 -1.96 -9.60 -17.89
C LYS A 40 -0.64 -9.28 -18.60
N GLY A 41 0.47 -9.20 -17.88
CA GLY A 41 1.80 -8.88 -18.40
C GLY A 41 2.04 -7.42 -18.80
N GLU A 42 1.04 -6.53 -18.65
CA GLU A 42 1.16 -5.10 -18.95
C GLU A 42 0.32 -4.24 -17.98
N LEU A 43 0.77 -3.02 -17.69
CA LEU A 43 0.06 -2.02 -16.89
C LEU A 43 -0.38 -0.85 -17.77
N SER A 44 -1.52 -0.22 -17.49
CA SER A 44 -1.75 1.14 -17.98
C SER A 44 -0.90 2.15 -17.20
N ILE A 45 -0.64 3.34 -17.76
CA ILE A 45 0.06 4.41 -17.03
C ILE A 45 -0.69 4.76 -15.73
N LEU A 46 -2.02 4.87 -15.80
CA LEU A 46 -2.85 5.20 -14.64
C LEU A 46 -2.80 4.12 -13.56
N ASP A 47 -2.80 2.84 -13.95
CA ASP A 47 -2.69 1.75 -12.99
C ASP A 47 -1.34 1.75 -12.29
N LYS A 48 -0.27 2.00 -13.05
CA LYS A 48 1.08 2.13 -12.50
C LYS A 48 1.17 3.25 -11.46
N GLU A 49 0.71 4.45 -11.81
CA GLU A 49 0.70 5.60 -10.88
C GLU A 49 -0.10 5.33 -9.61
N ASN A 50 -1.27 4.69 -9.74
CA ASN A 50 -2.11 4.32 -8.60
C ASN A 50 -1.43 3.29 -7.69
N ILE A 51 -0.79 2.26 -8.28
CA ILE A 51 -0.06 1.23 -7.53
C ILE A 51 1.14 1.84 -6.79
N GLU A 52 1.92 2.70 -7.46
CA GLU A 52 3.06 3.40 -6.85
C GLU A 52 2.61 4.26 -5.66
N ALA A 53 1.54 5.05 -5.83
CA ALA A 53 1.00 5.88 -4.76
C ALA A 53 0.54 5.05 -3.54
N MET A 54 -0.16 3.94 -3.77
CA MET A 54 -0.54 3.02 -2.69
C MET A 54 0.67 2.38 -2.01
N PHE A 55 1.67 1.97 -2.79
CA PHE A 55 2.86 1.31 -2.27
C PHE A 55 3.69 2.24 -1.38
N ILE A 56 3.85 3.51 -1.76
CA ILE A 56 4.53 4.53 -0.93
C ILE A 56 3.87 4.65 0.44
N GLN A 57 2.53 4.72 0.50
CA GLN A 57 1.83 4.81 1.79
C GLN A 57 1.93 3.52 2.61
N TYR A 58 1.94 2.37 1.95
CA TYR A 58 2.18 1.09 2.61
C TYR A 58 3.58 1.01 3.24
N GLU A 59 4.62 1.45 2.53
CA GLU A 59 5.98 1.51 3.07
C GLU A 59 6.08 2.48 4.25
N ASN A 60 5.45 3.66 4.16
CA ASN A 60 5.40 4.64 5.25
C ASN A 60 4.75 4.08 6.53
N LEU A 61 3.83 3.12 6.40
CA LEU A 61 3.18 2.43 7.53
C LEU A 61 3.97 1.22 8.05
N GLY A 62 5.20 1.00 7.58
CA GLY A 62 6.09 -0.07 8.03
C GLY A 62 5.87 -1.39 7.30
N GLY A 63 5.59 -1.32 5.99
CA GLY A 63 5.43 -2.48 5.11
C GLY A 63 6.51 -3.56 5.22
N ASN A 64 6.28 -4.71 4.60
CA ASN A 64 7.23 -5.84 4.63
C ASN A 64 7.94 -6.08 3.29
N GLY A 65 9.07 -6.80 3.36
CA GLY A 65 9.91 -7.12 2.20
C GLY A 65 9.20 -7.96 1.14
N THR A 66 8.27 -8.84 1.52
CA THR A 66 7.53 -9.66 0.54
C THR A 66 6.71 -8.80 -0.43
N VAL A 67 5.92 -7.85 0.08
CA VAL A 67 5.12 -6.97 -0.79
C VAL A 67 6.02 -6.06 -1.62
N LYS A 68 7.14 -5.62 -1.05
CA LYS A 68 8.12 -4.84 -1.80
C LYS A 68 8.63 -5.57 -3.05
N HIS A 69 9.04 -6.83 -2.91
CA HIS A 69 9.48 -7.63 -4.07
C HIS A 69 8.38 -7.81 -5.12
N LEU A 70 7.14 -8.06 -4.68
CA LEU A 70 6.00 -8.15 -5.60
C LEU A 70 5.79 -6.84 -6.37
N MET A 71 5.92 -5.68 -5.72
CA MET A 71 5.75 -4.39 -6.37
C MET A 71 6.92 -4.05 -7.30
N GLU A 72 8.16 -4.41 -6.95
CA GLU A 72 9.32 -4.27 -7.83
C GLU A 72 9.13 -5.05 -9.14
N GLU A 73 8.68 -6.31 -9.05
CA GLU A 73 8.33 -7.13 -10.21
C GLU A 73 7.19 -6.50 -11.02
N LEU A 74 6.10 -6.11 -10.35
CA LEU A 74 4.93 -5.53 -11.00
C LEU A 74 5.26 -4.23 -11.75
N LEU A 75 6.01 -3.32 -11.15
CA LEU A 75 6.37 -2.03 -11.74
C LEU A 75 7.41 -2.12 -12.85
N SER A 76 8.03 -3.30 -13.01
CA SER A 76 8.92 -3.63 -14.14
C SER A 76 8.16 -4.04 -15.40
N LEU A 77 6.85 -4.32 -15.30
CA LEU A 77 6.02 -4.65 -16.46
C LEU A 77 5.95 -3.47 -17.44
N PRO A 78 5.83 -3.74 -18.75
CA PRO A 78 5.67 -2.70 -19.75
C PRO A 78 4.41 -1.87 -19.51
N THR A 79 4.51 -0.56 -19.73
CA THR A 79 3.36 0.34 -19.65
C THR A 79 2.74 0.56 -21.02
N LYS A 80 1.43 0.39 -21.10
CA LYS A 80 0.62 0.66 -22.28
C LYS A 80 0.14 2.10 -22.27
N VAL A 81 0.46 2.82 -23.33
CA VAL A 81 -0.14 4.13 -23.61
C VAL A 81 -1.57 3.89 -24.10
N ILE A 82 -2.55 4.16 -23.24
CA ILE A 82 -3.95 4.19 -23.68
C ILE A 82 -4.11 5.50 -24.45
N LYS A 83 -4.14 5.41 -25.79
CA LYS A 83 -4.65 6.51 -26.62
C LYS A 83 -6.16 6.50 -26.47
N GLY A 84 -6.70 7.56 -25.89
CA GLY A 84 -8.14 7.78 -25.79
C GLY A 84 -8.80 7.96 -27.16
#